data_AF-A0ABD3AW11-F1
#
_entry.id   AF-A0ABD3AW11-F1
#
_cell.length_a   1.000
_cell.length_b   1.000
_cell.length_c   1.000
_cell.angle_alpha   90.00
_cell.angle_beta   90.00
_cell.angle_gamma   90.00
#
_symmetry.space_group_name_H-M   'P 1'
#
loop_
_entity.id
_entity.type
_entity.pdbx_description
1 polymer ?
#
loop_
_entity_poly.entity_id
_entity_poly.type
_entity_poly.pdbx_seq_one_letter_code
_entity_poly.pdbx_strand_id
1 'polypeptide(L)'
;MVEMIKRQLMKRYQDKKELPGTFTSGVCPRIMKQIEGMKFHARNFEPTLAGEGIFEVMMGVSNFIVDIERKTCSCRKYDLTGILCVHAVAVLMHSKLILKTMCTGTIVYMHMLKLINP
;
A
#
# COMPACT_ATOMS: atom_id res chain seq x y z
N MET A 1 15.85 23.50 -18.58
CA MET A 1 15.13 23.33 -17.29
C MET A 1 14.62 21.90 -17.11
N VAL A 2 13.83 21.34 -18.04
CA VAL A 2 13.31 19.95 -17.97
C VAL A 2 14.41 18.89 -17.91
N GLU A 3 15.50 19.08 -18.67
CA GLU A 3 16.65 18.15 -18.68
C GLU A 3 17.38 18.06 -17.33
N MET A 4 17.42 19.14 -16.55
CA MET A 4 17.96 19.10 -15.17
C MET A 4 17.04 18.29 -14.24
N ILE A 5 15.72 18.45 -14.39
CA ILE A 5 14.74 17.70 -13.59
C ILE A 5 14.87 16.21 -13.90
N LYS A 6 14.96 15.83 -15.19
CA LYS A 6 15.22 14.44 -15.60
C LYS A 6 16.48 13.87 -14.97
N ARG A 7 17.61 14.60 -15.06
CA ARG A 7 18.89 14.16 -14.47
C ARG A 7 18.81 13.99 -12.95
N GLN A 8 18.13 14.90 -12.25
CA GLN A 8 17.92 14.79 -10.80
C GLN A 8 17.06 13.57 -10.44
N LEU A 9 16.00 13.29 -11.20
CA LEU A 9 15.14 12.11 -10.99
C LEU A 9 15.91 10.81 -11.24
N MET A 10 16.66 10.73 -12.33
CA MET A 10 17.51 9.59 -12.68
C MET A 10 18.55 9.30 -11.60
N LYS A 11 19.24 10.35 -11.11
CA LYS A 11 20.22 10.21 -10.03
C LYS A 11 19.57 9.69 -8.74
N ARG A 12 18.46 10.30 -8.31
CA ARG A 12 17.71 9.84 -7.13
C ARG A 12 17.21 8.40 -7.27
N TYR A 13 16.87 7.96 -8.48
CA TYR A 13 16.47 6.59 -8.76
C TYR A 13 17.65 5.63 -8.57
N GLN A 14 18.81 5.96 -9.16
CA GLN A 14 20.02 5.16 -9.02
C GLN A 14 20.46 5.07 -7.55
N ASP A 15 20.51 6.20 -6.84
CA ASP A 15 20.85 6.25 -5.41
C ASP A 15 19.92 5.35 -4.57
N LYS A 16 18.63 5.30 -4.93
CA LYS A 16 17.65 4.44 -4.24
C LYS A 16 17.75 2.96 -4.61
N LYS A 17 18.20 2.65 -5.83
CA LYS A 17 18.42 1.28 -6.31
C LYS A 17 19.69 0.68 -5.71
N GLU A 18 20.72 1.50 -5.52
CA GLU A 18 22.04 1.09 -4.99
C GLU A 18 22.08 1.01 -3.46
N LEU A 19 21.08 1.55 -2.75
CA LEU A 19 20.93 1.31 -1.32
C LEU A 19 20.80 -0.20 -1.07
N PRO A 20 21.79 -0.86 -0.42
CA PRO A 20 21.73 -2.29 -0.16
C PRO A 20 20.54 -2.57 0.74
N GLY A 21 19.58 -3.30 0.18
CA GLY A 21 18.34 -3.61 0.84
C GLY A 21 18.53 -4.54 2.01
N THR A 22 18.31 -4.05 3.23
CA THR A 22 17.85 -4.86 4.36
C THR A 22 16.40 -5.32 4.13
N PHE A 23 16.07 -5.72 2.89
CA PHE A 23 14.75 -6.19 2.47
C PHE A 23 14.65 -7.68 2.80
N THR A 24 14.69 -8.05 4.07
CA THR A 24 14.42 -9.43 4.50
C THR A 24 13.01 -9.90 4.13
N SER A 25 12.09 -8.97 3.82
CA SER A 25 10.69 -9.23 3.47
C SER A 25 10.25 -8.70 2.09
N GLY A 26 11.16 -8.23 1.25
CA GLY A 26 10.81 -7.65 -0.07
C GLY A 26 10.08 -6.30 -0.01
N VAL A 27 10.00 -5.67 1.17
CA VAL A 27 9.36 -4.35 1.39
C VAL A 27 10.36 -3.37 1.96
N CYS A 28 10.34 -2.13 1.47
CA CYS A 28 11.19 -1.08 2.03
C CYS A 28 10.89 -0.82 3.52
N PRO A 29 11.91 -0.72 4.40
CA PRO A 29 11.71 -0.45 5.82
C PRO A 29 10.83 0.79 6.10
N ARG A 30 10.92 1.82 5.25
CA ARG A 30 10.05 3.00 5.30
C ARG A 30 8.57 2.66 5.12
N ILE A 31 8.23 1.81 4.15
CA ILE A 31 6.86 1.38 3.89
C ILE A 31 6.37 0.49 5.04
N MET A 32 7.22 -0.42 5.54
CA MET A 32 6.89 -1.23 6.70
C MET A 32 6.56 -0.37 7.93
N LYS A 33 7.38 0.65 8.23
CA LYS A 33 7.12 1.59 9.33
C LYS A 33 5.79 2.33 9.14
N GLN A 34 5.46 2.70 7.90
CA GLN A 34 4.19 3.36 7.59
C GLN A 34 3.00 2.42 7.80
N ILE A 35 3.09 1.16 7.37
CA ILE A 35 2.05 0.14 7.59
C ILE A 35 1.89 -0.12 9.08
N GLU A 36 2.99 -0.21 9.84
CA GLU A 36 2.94 -0.41 11.29
C GLU A 36 2.22 0.75 11.99
N GLY A 37 2.48 1.99 11.58
CA GLY A 37 1.71 3.15 12.05
C GLY A 37 0.22 3.06 11.70
N MET A 38 -0.11 2.59 10.50
CA MET A 38 -1.51 2.39 10.11
C MET A 38 -2.20 1.30 10.94
N LYS A 39 -1.50 0.24 11.39
CA LYS A 39 -2.09 -0.77 12.28
C LYS A 39 -2.60 -0.18 13.58
N PHE A 40 -1.91 0.83 14.13
CA PHE A 40 -2.36 1.50 15.34
C PHE A 40 -3.72 2.20 15.11
N HIS A 41 -3.85 2.93 14.00
CA HIS A 41 -5.10 3.60 13.64
C HIS A 41 -6.20 2.62 13.22
N ALA A 42 -5.82 1.52 12.58
CA ALA A 42 -6.74 0.49 12.08
C ALA A 42 -7.55 -0.18 13.19
N ARG A 43 -7.03 -0.23 14.42
CA ARG A 43 -7.72 -0.78 15.60
C ARG A 43 -9.01 -0.05 15.96
N ASN A 44 -9.16 1.19 15.52
CA ASN A 44 -10.35 2.00 15.81
C ASN A 44 -11.48 1.80 14.81
N PHE A 45 -11.27 0.95 13.79
CA PHE A 45 -12.26 0.67 12.77
C PHE A 45 -12.74 -0.76 12.88
N GLU A 46 -14.06 -0.95 12.78
CA GLU A 46 -14.69 -2.26 12.77
C GLU A 46 -15.20 -2.56 11.34
N PRO A 47 -14.55 -3.47 10.61
CA PRO A 47 -14.99 -3.85 9.27
C PRO A 47 -16.16 -4.81 9.32
N THR A 48 -17.22 -4.50 8.57
CA THR A 48 -18.37 -5.40 8.37
C THR A 48 -18.24 -6.11 7.03
N LEU A 49 -18.50 -7.42 6.99
CA LEU A 49 -18.52 -8.18 5.75
C LEU A 49 -19.76 -7.79 4.93
N ALA A 50 -19.56 -7.24 3.74
CA ALA A 50 -20.63 -6.80 2.84
C ALA A 50 -20.85 -7.77 1.66
N GLY A 51 -19.88 -8.65 1.37
CA GLY A 51 -19.95 -9.66 0.32
C GLY A 51 -18.69 -10.54 0.31
N GLU A 52 -18.59 -11.45 -0.65
CA GLU A 52 -17.41 -12.31 -0.80
C GLU A 52 -16.17 -11.44 -1.10
N GLY A 53 -15.22 -11.41 -0.16
CA GLY A 53 -14.00 -10.59 -0.28
C GLY A 53 -14.20 -9.07 -0.13
N ILE A 54 -15.44 -8.60 0.07
CA ILE A 54 -15.80 -7.17 0.16
C ILE A 54 -16.21 -6.81 1.58
N PHE A 55 -15.59 -5.75 2.10
CA PHE A 55 -15.81 -5.26 3.45
C PHE A 55 -16.18 -3.79 3.43
N GLU A 56 -17.12 -3.42 4.28
CA GLU A 56 -17.47 -2.04 4.58
C GLU A 56 -16.79 -1.61 5.89
N VAL A 57 -16.11 -0.48 5.87
CA VAL A 57 -15.41 0.08 7.02
C VAL A 57 -16.01 1.44 7.33
N MET A 58 -16.63 1.56 8.49
CA MET A 58 -17.21 2.82 8.96
C MET A 58 -16.12 3.68 9.64
N MET A 59 -16.00 4.93 9.20
CA MET A 59 -15.11 5.93 9.81
C MET A 59 -15.91 7.21 10.04
N GLY A 60 -16.38 7.39 11.29
CA GLY A 60 -17.24 8.51 11.64
C GLY A 60 -18.59 8.41 10.91
N VAL A 61 -18.88 9.37 10.05
CA VAL A 61 -20.12 9.43 9.25
C VAL A 61 -19.97 8.84 7.83
N SER A 62 -18.75 8.44 7.45
CA SER A 62 -18.46 7.97 6.10
C SER A 62 -18.13 6.49 6.11
N ASN A 63 -18.66 5.77 5.13
CA ASN A 63 -18.34 4.36 4.91
C ASN A 63 -17.39 4.19 3.74
N PHE A 64 -16.45 3.27 3.89
CA PHE A 64 -15.47 2.93 2.88
C PHE A 64 -15.60 1.46 2.50
N ILE A 65 -15.60 1.18 1.20
CA ILE A 65 -15.67 -0.18 0.68
C ILE A 65 -14.24 -0.62 0.37
N VAL A 66 -13.86 -1.79 0.88
CA VAL A 66 -12.58 -2.44 0.64
C VAL A 66 -12.86 -3.77 -0.04
N ASP A 67 -12.21 -3.98 -1.17
CA ASP A 67 -12.22 -5.26 -1.87
C ASP A 67 -10.82 -5.87 -1.75
N ILE A 68 -10.73 -6.99 -1.02
CA ILE A 68 -9.45 -7.66 -0.74
C ILE A 68 -8.93 -8.33 -2.02
N GLU A 69 -9.82 -8.93 -2.82
CA GLU A 69 -9.43 -9.68 -4.02
C GLU A 69 -8.91 -8.76 -5.11
N ARG A 70 -9.66 -7.68 -5.38
CA ARG A 70 -9.27 -6.65 -6.33
C ARG A 70 -8.18 -5.73 -5.79
N LYS A 71 -7.87 -5.82 -4.49
CA LYS A 71 -6.89 -4.98 -3.81
C LYS A 71 -7.23 -3.49 -3.97
N THR A 72 -8.50 -3.15 -3.78
CA THR A 72 -8.99 -1.79 -3.95
C THR A 72 -9.66 -1.25 -2.70
N CYS A 73 -9.70 0.08 -2.58
CA CYS A 73 -10.48 0.75 -1.54
C CYS A 73 -11.13 2.01 -2.09
N SER A 74 -12.36 2.31 -1.70
CA SER A 74 -13.08 3.52 -2.13
C SER A 74 -12.36 4.84 -1.76
N CYS A 75 -11.42 4.81 -0.80
CA CYS A 75 -10.55 5.96 -0.53
C CYS A 75 -9.45 6.19 -1.59
N ARG A 76 -9.34 5.29 -2.58
CA ARG A 76 -8.40 5.27 -3.72
C ARG A 76 -6.92 5.19 -3.39
N LYS A 77 -6.53 5.29 -2.12
CA LYS A 77 -5.13 5.24 -1.70
C LYS A 77 -4.49 3.90 -2.01
N TYR A 78 -5.23 2.80 -1.84
CA TYR A 78 -4.74 1.47 -2.17
C TYR A 78 -4.54 1.33 -3.69
N ASP A 79 -5.54 1.75 -4.47
CA ASP A 79 -5.53 1.71 -5.94
C ASP A 79 -4.35 2.52 -6.54
N LEU A 80 -4.12 3.73 -6.01
CA LEU A 80 -3.14 4.67 -6.56
C LEU A 80 -1.69 4.35 -6.17
N THR A 81 -1.49 3.83 -4.95
CA THR A 81 -0.14 3.65 -4.41
C THR A 81 0.31 2.20 -4.40
N GLY A 82 -0.63 1.26 -4.49
CA GLY A 82 -0.37 -0.16 -4.23
C GLY A 82 -0.02 -0.47 -2.77
N ILE A 83 -0.08 0.52 -1.89
CA ILE A 83 0.18 0.39 -0.45
C ILE A 83 -1.17 0.37 0.26
N LEU A 84 -1.32 -0.54 1.22
CA LEU A 84 -2.53 -0.65 2.03
C LEU A 84 -2.87 0.71 2.67
N CYS A 85 -4.14 1.08 2.57
CA CYS A 85 -4.71 2.19 3.33
C CYS A 85 -5.15 1.72 4.73
N VAL A 86 -5.49 2.66 5.62
CA VAL A 86 -5.91 2.31 6.98
C VAL A 86 -7.15 1.40 7.01
N HIS A 87 -8.09 1.58 6.08
CA HIS A 87 -9.27 0.72 5.94
C HIS A 87 -8.90 -0.70 5.52
N ALA A 88 -8.03 -0.84 4.52
CA ALA A 88 -7.55 -2.14 4.08
C ALA A 88 -6.76 -2.87 5.18
N VAL A 89 -5.96 -2.12 5.97
CA VAL A 89 -5.28 -2.69 7.15
C VAL A 89 -6.30 -3.17 8.19
N ALA A 90 -7.35 -2.40 8.49
CA ALA A 90 -8.39 -2.79 9.43
C ALA A 90 -9.09 -4.09 8.99
N VAL A 91 -9.47 -4.18 7.72
CA VAL A 91 -10.08 -5.37 7.11
C VAL A 91 -9.18 -6.60 7.20
N LEU A 92 -7.88 -6.45 6.91
CA LEU A 92 -6.92 -7.55 7.01
C LEU A 92 -6.69 -7.99 8.46
N MET A 93 -6.71 -7.05 9.40
CA MET A 93 -6.63 -7.36 10.83
C MET A 93 -7.87 -8.11 11.33
N HIS A 94 -9.06 -7.69 10.89
CA HIS A 94 -10.34 -8.30 11.25
C HIS A 94 -10.49 -9.71 10.66
N SER A 95 -10.16 -9.89 9.37
CA SER A 95 -10.29 -11.18 8.69
C SER A 95 -9.22 -12.21 9.10
N LYS A 96 -8.31 -11.88 10.03
CA LYS A 96 -7.14 -12.69 10.43
C LYS A 96 -6.25 -13.13 9.25
N LEU A 97 -6.44 -12.55 8.07
CA LEU A 97 -5.60 -12.76 6.90
C LEU A 97 -4.27 -12.06 7.20
N ILE A 98 -3.26 -12.87 7.51
CA ILE A 98 -1.94 -12.39 7.89
C ILE A 98 -1.43 -11.43 6.80
N LEU A 99 -1.21 -10.17 7.18
CA LEU A 99 -0.66 -9.05 6.37
C LEU A 99 0.63 -9.37 5.58
N LYS A 100 1.19 -10.57 5.73
CA LYS A 100 2.37 -11.07 5.02
C LYS A 100 2.13 -11.28 3.52
N THR A 101 0.91 -11.59 3.08
CA THR A 101 0.65 -11.95 1.67
C THR A 101 0.38 -10.75 0.75
N MET A 102 0.00 -9.58 1.29
CA MET A 102 -0.33 -8.40 0.49
C MET A 102 0.85 -7.44 0.29
N CYS A 103 1.93 -7.61 1.06
CA CYS A 103 3.12 -6.78 0.97
C CYS A 103 4.23 -7.41 0.12
N THR A 104 4.03 -8.54 -0.55
CA THR A 104 5.06 -9.13 -1.42
C THR A 104 5.31 -8.22 -2.62
N GLY A 105 6.34 -7.36 -2.49
CA GLY A 105 7.35 -6.93 -3.45
C GLY A 105 6.98 -6.41 -4.85
N THR A 106 5.86 -6.81 -5.44
CA THR A 106 5.62 -6.61 -6.87
C THR A 106 4.97 -5.27 -7.18
N ILE A 107 4.17 -4.66 -6.29
CA ILE A 107 3.38 -3.48 -6.70
C ILE A 107 4.22 -2.19 -6.71
N VAL A 108 5.13 -1.99 -5.76
CA VAL A 108 6.03 -0.82 -5.80
C VAL A 108 7.00 -0.93 -6.97
N TYR A 109 7.50 -2.14 -7.27
CA TYR A 109 8.38 -2.36 -8.42
C TYR A 109 7.64 -2.30 -9.77
N MET A 110 6.44 -2.88 -9.89
CA MET A 110 5.69 -2.87 -11.14
C MET A 110 5.02 -1.54 -11.45
N HIS A 111 4.56 -0.78 -10.44
CA HIS A 111 4.03 0.56 -10.67
C HIS A 111 5.16 1.56 -11.01
N MET A 112 6.38 1.34 -10.51
CA MET A 112 7.57 2.08 -10.95
C MET A 112 8.04 1.65 -12.35
N LEU A 113 8.01 0.36 -12.69
CA LEU A 113 8.39 -0.14 -14.01
C LEU A 113 7.43 0.30 -15.12
N LYS A 114 6.11 0.36 -14.84
CA LYS A 114 5.09 0.92 -15.75
C LYS A 114 5.23 2.43 -16.00
N LEU A 115 5.93 3.15 -15.13
CA LEU A 115 6.25 4.57 -15.30
C LEU A 115 7.60 4.79 -16.02
N ILE A 116 8.40 3.73 -16.22
CA ILE A 116 9.75 3.80 -16.83
C ILE A 116 9.75 3.25 -18.27
N ASN A 117 8.81 2.38 -18.64
CA ASN A 117 8.62 1.92 -20.03
C ASN A 117 7.20 2.26 -20.51
N PRO A 118 7.02 3.34 -21.29
CA PRO A 118 5.78 3.60 -22.03
C PRO A 118 5.55 2.59 -23.16
#